data_AF-A0AAW4VAL9-F1
#
_entry.id   AF-A0AAW4VAL9-F1
#
_cell.length_a   1.000
_cell.length_b   1.000
_cell.length_c   1.000
_cell.angle_alpha   90.00
_cell.angle_beta   90.00
_cell.angle_gamma   90.00
#
_symmetry.space_group_name_H-M   'P 1'
#
loop_
_entity.id
_entity.type
_entity.pdbx_description
1 polymer ?
#
loop_
_entity_poly.entity_id
_entity_poly.type
_entity_poly.pdbx_seq_one_letter_code
_entity_poly.pdbx_strand_id
1 'polypeptide(L)' 'MTLGERIQKYRKMKELSQEELGKLPHISRQTISKWESNQSSPDI' A
#
# COMPACT_ATOMS: atom_id res chain seq x y z
N MET A 1 -10.91 10.75 1.74
CA MET A 1 -10.12 9.54 2.02
C MET A 1 -9.87 8.81 0.71
N THR A 2 -8.66 8.89 0.17
CA THR A 2 -8.26 8.21 -1.07
C THR A 2 -7.91 6.74 -0.81
N LEU A 3 -7.71 5.96 -1.88
CA LEU A 3 -7.23 4.58 -1.75
C LEU A 3 -5.87 4.52 -1.05
N GLY A 4 -4.94 5.41 -1.39
CA GLY A 4 -3.63 5.50 -0.76
C GLY A 4 -3.70 5.76 0.74
N GLU A 5 -4.57 6.67 1.16
CA GLU A 5 -4.81 6.97 2.59
C GLU A 5 -5.39 5.76 3.33
N ARG A 6 -6.28 4.99 2.69
CA ARG A 6 -6.82 3.75 3.27
C ARG A 6 -5.74 2.70 3.45
N ILE A 7 -4.95 2.45 2.41
CA ILE A 7 -3.86 1.47 2.44
C ILE A 7 -2.89 1.82 3.57
N GLN A 8 -2.45 3.07 3.63
CA GLN A 8 -1.52 3.52 4.67
C GLN A 8 -2.11 3.38 6.08
N LYS A 9 -3.40 3.72 6.26
CA LYS A 9 -4.09 3.58 7.55
C LYS A 9 -4.11 2.13 8.02
N TYR A 10 -4.57 1.20 7.19
CA TYR A 10 -4.66 -0.22 7.56
C TYR A 10 -3.27 -0.85 7.73
N ARG A 11 -2.29 -0.44 6.91
CA ARG A 11 -0.90 -0.89 7.05
C ARG A 11 -0.34 -0.54 8.42
N LYS A 12 -0.47 0.72 8.82
CA LYS A 12 -0.01 1.20 10.13
C LYS A 12 -0.78 0.57 11.29
N MET A 13 -2.09 0.36 11.14
CA MET A 13 -2.92 -0.31 12.14
C MET A 13 -2.51 -1.77 12.37
N LYS A 14 -1.95 -2.43 11.35
CA LYS A 14 -1.40 -3.79 11.45
C LYS A 14 0.11 -3.82 11.74
N GLU A 15 0.73 -2.66 12.03
CA GLU A 15 2.16 -2.53 12.30
C GLU A 15 3.06 -3.09 11.17
N LEU A 16 2.56 -3.05 9.93
CA LEU A 16 3.27 -3.56 8.76
C LEU A 16 4.17 -2.48 8.15
N SER A 17 5.33 -2.87 7.64
CA SER A 17 6.10 -2.04 6.71
C SER A 17 5.48 -2.10 5.30
N GLN A 18 5.86 -1.19 4.41
CA GLN A 18 5.43 -1.27 3.00
C GLN A 18 5.94 -2.55 2.33
N GLU A 19 7.06 -3.09 2.81
CA GLU A 19 7.67 -4.31 2.29
C GLU A 19 6.90 -5.55 2.76
N GLU A 20 6.54 -5.59 4.04
CA GLU A 20 5.69 -6.64 4.61
C GLU A 20 4.29 -6.63 3.99
N LEU A 21 3.71 -5.44 3.78
CA LEU A 21 2.44 -5.32 3.08
C LEU A 21 2.54 -5.77 1.62
N GLY A 22 3.68 -5.57 0.95
CA GLY A 22 3.89 -6.01 -0.43
C GLY A 22 4.10 -7.51 -0.59
N LYS A 23 4.73 -8.16 0.40
CA LYS A 23 4.89 -9.63 0.41
C LYS A 23 3.57 -10.39 0.42
N LEU A 24 2.55 -9.86 1.11
CA LEU A 24 1.23 -10.50 1.25
C LEU A 24 0.48 -10.68 -0.10
N PRO A 25 0.32 -9.66 -0.93
CA PRO A 25 -0.40 -9.74 -2.20
C PRO A 25 0.51 -10.04 -3.42
N HIS A 26 1.78 -10.41 -3.25
CA HIS A 26 2.79 -10.47 -4.34
C HIS A 26 2.99 -9.13 -5.07
N ILE A 27 2.85 -8.02 -4.35
CA ILE A 27 2.98 -6.67 -4.91
C ILE A 27 4.29 -6.07 -4.43
N SER A 28 5.06 -5.45 -5.31
CA SER A 28 6.33 -4.85 -4.90
C SER A 28 6.11 -3.71 -3.87
N ARG A 29 7.06 -3.54 -2.94
CA ARG A 29 7.10 -2.38 -2.02
C ARG A 29 6.96 -1.05 -2.77
N GLN A 30 7.55 -0.96 -3.97
CA GLN A 30 7.50 0.24 -4.82
C GLN A 30 6.06 0.52 -5.27
N THR A 31 5.31 -0.49 -5.68
CA THR A 31 3.89 -0.37 -6.04
C THR A 31 3.06 0.08 -4.85
N ILE A 32 3.26 -0.52 -3.66
CA ILE A 32 2.60 -0.09 -2.42
C ILE A 32 2.91 1.39 -2.13
N SER A 33 4.16 1.81 -2.27
CA SER A 33 4.55 3.21 -2.08
C SER A 33 3.84 4.15 -3.05
N LYS A 34 3.69 3.77 -4.34
CA LYS A 34 2.97 4.55 -5.34
C LYS A 34 1.47 4.63 -5.06
N TRP A 35 0.88 3.56 -4.51
CA TRP A 35 -0.51 3.57 -4.10
C TRP A 35 -0.73 4.47 -2.89
N GLU A 36 0.12 4.36 -1.86
CA GLU A 36 0.05 5.22 -0.68
C GLU A 36 0.29 6.70 -1.00
N SER A 37 1.08 7.02 -2.02
CA SER A 37 1.32 8.40 -2.49
C SER A 37 0.32 8.90 -3.53
N ASN A 38 -0.71 8.11 -3.87
CA ASN A 38 -1.68 8.38 -4.94
C ASN A 38 -1.05 8.61 -6.33
N GLN A 39 0.19 8.15 -6.55
CA GLN A 39 0.88 8.23 -7.85
C GLN A 39 0.42 7.15 -8.83
N SER A 40 -0.21 6.09 -8.34
CA SER A 40 -0.88 5.08 -9.17
C SER A 40 -2.00 4.43 -8.37
N SER A 41 -2.98 3.86 -9.06
CA SER A 41 -3.97 2.95 -8.50
C SER A 41 -3.64 1.51 -8.93
N PRO A 42 -4.10 0.48 -8.19
CA PRO A 42 -4.19 -0.85 -8.73
C PRO A 42 -5.04 -0.82 -10.00
N ASP A 43 -4.52 -1.37 -11.09
CA ASP A 43 -5.36 -1.80 -12.21
C ASP A 43 -6.23 -2.96 -11.70
N ILE A 44 -7.55 -2.86 -11.90
CA ILE A 44 -8.55 -3.90 -11.55
C ILE A 44 -8.51 -5.02 -12.58
#